data_AF-A0A931UKG4-F1
#
_entry.id   AF-A0A931UKG4-F1
#
_cell.length_a   1.000
_cell.length_b   1.000
_cell.length_c   1.000
_cell.angle_alpha   90.00
_cell.angle_beta   90.00
_cell.angle_gamma   90.00
#
_symmetry.space_group_name_H-M   'P 1'
#
loop_
_entity.id
_entity.type
_entity.pdbx_description
1 polymer ?
#
loop_
_entity_poly.entity_id
_entity_poly.type
_entity_poly.pdbx_seq_one_letter_code
_entity_poly.pdbx_strand_id
1 'polypeptide(L)'
;MGKLKIGIDLHNRASVFMPQQGLDYDLHRLIDLAVLCEELGFYSVSVGDSLLDIYQQVSGILPVVLPLSTFDITPYGNNLFHINSLMQPATATDKPVVGVAITAQVAVPGCATGASHPTDVALAATYCVEVAKAFGEGTCRFYNAEEYAHAVQLYGSLAHLATQGR
;
A
#
# COMPACT_ATOMS: atom_id res chain seq x y z
N MET A 1 19.57 -11.96 2.64
CA MET A 1 18.77 -11.09 1.75
C MET A 1 17.30 -11.33 2.08
N GLY A 2 16.57 -10.29 2.53
CA GLY A 2 15.16 -10.42 2.91
C GLY A 2 14.29 -10.76 1.70
N LYS A 3 13.23 -11.55 1.90
CA LYS A 3 12.22 -11.79 0.85
C LYS A 3 11.24 -10.61 0.88
N LEU A 4 11.00 -10.02 -0.29
CA LEU A 4 10.13 -8.88 -0.48
C LEU A 4 8.79 -9.32 -1.09
N LYS A 5 7.68 -8.72 -0.65
CA LYS A 5 6.38 -8.79 -1.35
C LYS A 5 5.89 -7.36 -1.65
N ILE A 6 5.84 -7.01 -2.93
CA ILE A 6 5.16 -5.81 -3.42
C ILE A 6 3.82 -6.27 -4.01
N GLY A 7 2.73 -5.64 -3.60
CA GLY A 7 1.39 -5.91 -4.11
C GLY A 7 0.86 -4.70 -4.88
N ILE A 8 0.45 -4.93 -6.13
CA ILE A 8 -0.32 -3.95 -6.90
C ILE A 8 -1.79 -4.37 -6.79
N ASP A 9 -2.66 -3.50 -6.29
CA ASP A 9 -4.11 -3.73 -6.39
C ASP A 9 -4.64 -3.10 -7.67
N LEU A 10 -5.23 -3.96 -8.49
CA LEU A 10 -5.87 -3.62 -9.77
C LEU A 10 -7.39 -3.80 -9.71
N HIS A 11 -7.96 -4.31 -8.60
CA HIS A 11 -9.32 -4.85 -8.57
C HIS A 11 -10.42 -3.80 -8.55
N ASN A 12 -10.12 -2.59 -8.11
CA ASN A 12 -10.98 -1.43 -8.25
C ASN A 12 -10.08 -0.22 -8.26
N ARG A 13 -10.07 0.54 -9.35
CA ARG A 13 -9.49 1.88 -9.27
C ARG A 13 -10.39 2.64 -8.33
N ALA A 14 -9.93 2.77 -7.08
CA ALA A 14 -10.65 3.53 -6.10
C ALA A 14 -10.82 4.92 -6.73
N SER A 15 -12.07 5.29 -6.98
CA SER A 15 -12.40 6.64 -6.65
C SER A 15 -12.10 6.73 -5.15
N VAL A 16 -11.01 7.39 -4.78
CA VAL A 16 -10.87 7.81 -3.39
C VAL A 16 -11.95 8.88 -3.07
N PHE A 17 -12.84 9.18 -4.02
CA PHE A 17 -14.21 9.57 -3.71
C PHE A 17 -14.95 8.43 -2.98
N MET A 18 -14.99 8.55 -1.66
CA MET A 18 -15.86 7.78 -0.77
C MET A 18 -17.14 8.61 -0.52
N PRO A 19 -18.17 8.55 -1.40
CA PRO A 19 -19.35 9.42 -1.28
C PRO A 19 -20.10 9.24 0.04
N GLN A 20 -20.01 8.05 0.65
CA GLN A 20 -20.61 7.78 1.96
C GLN A 20 -19.85 8.43 3.12
N GLN A 21 -18.59 8.83 2.91
CA GLN A 21 -17.72 9.45 3.91
C GLN A 21 -17.43 10.94 3.61
N GLY A 22 -17.85 11.46 2.46
CA GLY A 22 -17.72 12.88 2.10
C GLY A 22 -16.27 13.35 1.85
N LEU A 23 -15.36 12.42 1.55
CA LEU A 23 -13.95 12.71 1.29
C LEU A 23 -13.71 12.77 -0.22
N ASP A 24 -13.29 13.94 -0.71
CA ASP A 24 -12.80 14.17 -2.06
C ASP A 24 -11.29 14.39 -1.97
N TYR A 25 -10.52 13.32 -2.20
CA TYR A 25 -9.09 13.45 -2.39
C TYR A 25 -8.89 13.94 -3.83
N ASP A 26 -8.23 15.08 -4.02
CA ASP A 26 -8.05 15.73 -5.31
C ASP A 26 -7.26 14.83 -6.29
N LEU A 27 -7.98 14.13 -7.18
CA LEU A 27 -7.56 12.91 -7.90
C LEU A 27 -7.14 13.17 -9.36
N HIS A 28 -6.19 14.07 -9.57
CA HIS A 28 -5.51 14.19 -10.87
C HIS A 28 -4.39 13.14 -11.08
N ARG A 29 -4.30 12.08 -10.27
CA ARG A 29 -3.04 11.32 -10.09
C ARG A 29 -3.22 9.81 -10.18
N LEU A 30 -2.12 9.16 -10.54
CA LEU A 30 -2.07 7.86 -11.22
C LEU A 30 -1.72 6.68 -10.30
N ILE A 31 -1.09 6.94 -9.14
CA ILE A 31 -0.66 5.91 -8.19
C ILE A 31 -0.74 6.47 -6.77
N ASP A 32 -1.32 5.75 -5.83
CA ASP A 32 -1.24 6.04 -4.39
C ASP A 32 -0.46 4.92 -3.68
N LEU A 33 0.41 5.30 -2.75
CA LEU A 33 1.23 4.35 -1.99
C LEU A 33 0.65 4.12 -0.60
N ALA A 34 0.63 2.87 -0.17
CA ALA A 34 0.37 2.50 1.20
C ALA A 34 1.45 1.51 1.66
N VAL A 35 2.14 1.79 2.75
CA VAL A 35 3.27 0.95 3.19
C VAL A 35 3.01 0.38 4.56
N LEU A 36 3.27 -0.93 4.70
CA LEU A 36 3.24 -1.64 5.97
C LEU A 36 4.55 -2.37 6.23
N CYS A 37 5.01 -2.22 7.47
CA CYS A 37 6.31 -2.69 7.94
C CYS A 37 6.34 -4.16 8.29
N GLU A 38 7.55 -4.68 8.51
CA GLU A 38 7.81 -6.07 8.87
C GLU A 38 7.08 -6.55 10.11
N GLU A 39 6.97 -7.89 10.16
CA GLU A 39 6.34 -8.74 11.17
C GLU A 39 4.89 -8.38 11.50
N LEU A 40 4.07 -9.43 11.56
CA LEU A 40 2.76 -9.44 12.19
C LEU A 40 2.88 -8.68 13.52
N GLY A 41 2.53 -7.39 13.51
CA GLY A 41 3.24 -6.40 14.34
C GLY A 41 2.95 -4.95 13.93
N PHE A 42 1.93 -4.75 13.11
CA PHE A 42 1.77 -3.61 12.22
C PHE A 42 1.78 -2.24 12.88
N TYR A 43 2.60 -1.32 12.36
CA TYR A 43 2.38 0.11 12.56
C TYR A 43 2.32 0.75 11.18
N SER A 44 1.34 1.63 10.98
CA SER A 44 1.43 2.65 9.93
C SER A 44 2.47 3.66 10.39
N VAL A 45 3.73 3.44 10.01
CA VAL A 45 4.81 4.41 10.21
C VAL A 45 4.99 5.22 8.93
N SER A 46 5.85 6.25 9.00
CA SER A 46 6.17 7.04 7.81
C SER A 46 6.66 6.14 6.69
N VAL A 47 6.09 6.33 5.50
CA VAL A 47 6.59 5.73 4.26
C VAL A 47 8.07 6.09 4.11
N GLY A 48 8.91 5.11 3.82
CA GLY A 48 10.34 5.34 3.63
C GLY A 48 10.61 6.28 2.46
N ASP A 49 11.52 7.24 2.67
CA ASP A 49 11.86 8.27 1.67
C ASP A 49 12.25 7.67 0.31
N SER A 50 12.95 6.52 0.30
CA SER A 50 13.33 5.82 -0.93
C SER A 50 12.13 5.44 -1.80
N LEU A 51 11.00 5.05 -1.18
CA LEU A 51 9.79 4.70 -1.91
C LEU A 51 9.13 5.93 -2.53
N LEU A 52 9.20 7.07 -1.84
CA LEU A 52 8.69 8.37 -2.30
C LEU A 52 9.56 8.94 -3.43
N ASP A 53 10.88 8.78 -3.36
CA ASP A 53 11.81 9.21 -4.39
C ASP A 53 11.65 8.40 -5.68
N ILE A 54 11.57 7.08 -5.57
CA ILE A 54 11.35 6.20 -6.74
C ILE A 54 10.00 6.51 -7.39
N TYR A 55 8.98 6.82 -6.59
CA TYR A 55 7.68 7.24 -7.11
C TYR A 55 7.81 8.49 -7.97
N GLN A 56 8.49 9.52 -7.48
CA GLN A 56 8.70 10.77 -8.21
C GLN A 56 9.49 10.55 -9.51
N GLN A 57 10.52 9.70 -9.46
CA GLN A 57 11.33 9.38 -10.63
C GLN A 57 10.52 8.66 -11.72
N VAL A 58 9.65 7.73 -11.33
CA VAL A 58 8.83 6.95 -12.27
C VAL A 58 7.63 7.76 -12.80
N SER A 59 6.96 8.49 -11.93
CA SER A 59 5.69 9.18 -12.26
C SER A 59 5.87 10.63 -12.73
N GLY A 60 7.00 11.27 -12.41
CA GLY A 60 7.23 12.69 -12.69
C GLY A 60 6.42 13.65 -11.82
N ILE A 61 5.74 13.16 -10.78
CA ILE A 61 4.89 13.96 -9.88
C ILE A 61 5.17 13.63 -8.41
N LEU A 62 4.72 14.50 -7.50
CA LEU A 62 4.85 14.27 -6.06
C LEU A 62 4.04 13.05 -5.59
N PRO A 63 4.58 12.25 -4.68
CA PRO A 63 3.93 11.05 -4.18
C PRO A 63 2.75 11.41 -3.29
N VAL A 64 1.75 10.55 -3.30
CA VAL A 64 0.59 10.62 -2.42
C VAL A 64 0.53 9.33 -1.62
N VAL A 65 0.37 9.48 -0.31
CA VAL A 65 0.27 8.36 0.62
C VAL A 65 -1.19 8.20 1.01
N LEU A 66 -1.74 7.01 0.76
CA LEU A 66 -3.10 6.67 1.14
C LEU A 66 -3.17 6.47 2.66
N PRO A 67 -4.09 7.13 3.37
CA PRO A 67 -4.33 6.82 4.78
C PRO A 67 -4.88 5.40 4.90
N LEU A 68 -4.23 4.59 5.74
CA LEU A 68 -4.73 3.27 6.10
C LEU A 68 -5.37 3.29 7.48
N SER A 69 -6.46 2.56 7.63
CA SER A 69 -6.99 2.21 8.93
C SER A 69 -6.32 0.94 9.46
N THR A 70 -6.37 0.75 10.78
CA THR A 70 -5.97 -0.51 11.42
C THR A 70 -6.80 -1.71 10.95
N PHE A 71 -7.97 -1.52 10.34
CA PHE A 71 -8.79 -2.62 9.83
C PHE A 71 -8.35 -3.09 8.45
N ASP A 72 -7.71 -2.25 7.64
CA ASP A 72 -7.23 -2.60 6.29
C ASP A 72 -6.20 -3.73 6.28
N ILE A 73 -5.58 -3.99 7.43
CA ILE A 73 -4.59 -5.06 7.67
C ILE A 73 -5.16 -6.30 8.35
N THR A 74 -6.49 -6.36 8.51
CA THR A 74 -7.18 -7.53 9.05
C THR A 74 -7.72 -8.40 7.90
N PRO A 75 -7.94 -9.71 8.10
CA PRO A 75 -8.48 -10.59 7.05
C PRO A 75 -9.91 -10.23 6.67
N TYR A 76 -10.22 -10.20 5.37
CA TYR A 76 -11.57 -9.92 4.84
C TYR A 76 -12.72 -10.77 5.41
N GLY A 77 -12.43 -11.98 5.88
CA GLY A 77 -13.46 -12.88 6.41
C GLY A 77 -14.14 -12.39 7.70
N ASN A 78 -13.63 -11.32 8.33
CA ASN A 78 -14.12 -10.82 9.61
C ASN A 78 -15.26 -9.80 9.48
N ASN A 79 -15.71 -9.49 8.26
CA ASN A 79 -16.78 -8.53 7.94
C ASN A 79 -16.49 -7.08 8.39
N LEU A 80 -15.22 -6.70 8.57
CA LEU A 80 -14.84 -5.30 8.74
C LEU A 80 -14.81 -4.57 7.40
N PHE A 81 -14.94 -3.24 7.45
CA PHE A 81 -14.75 -2.42 6.27
C PHE A 81 -13.26 -2.30 5.93
N HIS A 82 -12.94 -2.41 4.65
CA HIS A 82 -11.60 -2.20 4.11
C HIS A 82 -11.69 -1.28 2.89
N ILE A 83 -10.75 -0.34 2.77
CA ILE A 83 -10.73 0.63 1.67
C ILE A 83 -10.45 -0.05 0.31
N ASN A 84 -9.71 -1.17 0.30
CA ASN A 84 -9.46 -2.04 -0.85
C ASN A 84 -8.68 -3.31 -0.44
N SER A 85 -8.27 -4.13 -1.42
CA SER A 85 -7.54 -5.39 -1.19
C SER A 85 -6.03 -5.24 -1.15
N LEU A 86 -5.55 -4.01 -1.25
CA LEU A 86 -4.14 -3.69 -1.40
C LEU A 86 -3.29 -4.20 -0.25
N MET A 87 -3.81 -4.12 0.98
CA MET A 87 -3.10 -4.54 2.18
C MET A 87 -3.43 -5.99 2.59
N GLN A 88 -4.30 -6.70 1.87
CA GLN A 88 -4.58 -8.11 2.16
C GLN A 88 -3.33 -9.01 2.16
N PRO A 89 -2.32 -8.82 1.28
CA PRO A 89 -1.09 -9.60 1.36
C PRO A 89 -0.37 -9.52 2.72
N ALA A 90 -0.57 -8.44 3.49
CA ALA A 90 0.00 -8.28 4.83
C ALA A 90 -0.55 -9.32 5.83
N THR A 91 -1.78 -9.81 5.63
CA THR A 91 -2.37 -10.86 6.48
C THR A 91 -1.78 -12.25 6.24
N ALA A 92 -1.09 -12.44 5.10
CA ALA A 92 -0.57 -13.74 4.64
C ALA A 92 0.97 -13.78 4.58
N THR A 93 1.65 -12.83 5.22
CA THR A 93 3.11 -12.74 5.19
C THR A 93 3.68 -12.07 6.44
N ASP A 94 4.89 -12.46 6.81
CA ASP A 94 5.71 -11.86 7.87
C ASP A 94 6.71 -10.83 7.32
N LYS A 95 6.59 -10.46 6.04
CA LYS A 95 7.50 -9.59 5.29
C LYS A 95 6.87 -8.22 5.09
N PRO A 96 7.66 -7.14 4.88
CA PRO A 96 7.08 -5.83 4.67
C PRO A 96 6.29 -5.83 3.35
N VAL A 97 5.16 -5.15 3.36
CA VAL A 97 4.25 -5.07 2.21
C VAL A 97 4.08 -3.62 1.81
N VAL A 98 4.41 -3.33 0.56
CA VAL A 98 4.07 -2.06 -0.08
C VAL A 98 2.88 -2.31 -0.98
N GLY A 99 1.79 -1.64 -0.64
CA GLY A 99 0.62 -1.46 -1.47
C GLY A 99 0.82 -0.35 -2.48
N VAL A 100 0.67 -0.68 -3.75
CA VAL A 100 0.55 0.26 -4.87
C VAL A 100 -0.89 0.27 -5.40
N ALA A 101 -1.64 1.34 -5.12
CA ALA A 101 -2.99 1.53 -5.64
C ALA A 101 -2.96 2.34 -6.94
N ILE A 102 -3.70 1.90 -7.96
CA ILE A 102 -3.97 2.73 -9.13
C ILE A 102 -5.30 3.44 -8.90
N THR A 103 -5.29 4.77 -8.92
CA THR A 103 -6.47 5.58 -8.63
C THR A 103 -6.95 6.38 -9.83
N ALA A 104 -8.20 6.81 -9.77
CA ALA A 104 -8.84 7.61 -10.80
C ALA A 104 -9.90 8.50 -10.16
N GLN A 105 -10.17 9.66 -10.79
CA GLN A 105 -11.18 10.61 -10.29
C GLN A 105 -12.58 9.99 -10.16
N VAL A 106 -12.90 9.02 -11.00
CA VAL A 106 -14.16 8.27 -10.97
C VAL A 106 -13.89 6.77 -11.01
N ALA A 107 -14.84 5.99 -10.51
CA ALA A 107 -14.75 4.54 -10.50
C ALA A 107 -14.54 4.00 -11.92
N VAL A 108 -13.45 3.25 -12.10
CA VAL A 108 -13.18 2.53 -13.35
C VAL A 108 -13.53 1.06 -13.13
N PRO A 109 -14.39 0.45 -13.98
CA PRO A 109 -14.90 -0.91 -13.75
C PRO A 109 -13.85 -2.03 -13.70
N GLY A 110 -12.62 -1.78 -14.16
CA GLY A 110 -11.50 -2.71 -14.01
C GLY A 110 -11.81 -4.08 -14.60
N CYS A 111 -11.64 -5.14 -13.80
CA CYS A 111 -11.85 -6.52 -14.22
C CYS A 111 -13.30 -6.85 -14.61
N ALA A 112 -14.29 -6.05 -14.18
CA ALA A 112 -15.69 -6.30 -14.51
C ALA A 112 -16.00 -6.10 -16.01
N THR A 113 -15.28 -5.20 -16.69
CA THR A 113 -15.48 -4.93 -18.13
C THR A 113 -14.19 -4.98 -18.94
N GLY A 114 -13.03 -5.07 -18.29
CA GLY A 114 -11.71 -4.93 -18.90
C GLY A 114 -11.28 -3.46 -19.12
N ALA A 115 -12.10 -2.47 -18.75
CA ALA A 115 -11.74 -1.06 -18.88
C ALA A 115 -10.62 -0.67 -17.91
N SER A 116 -9.57 -0.04 -18.43
CA SER A 116 -8.41 0.45 -17.67
C SER A 116 -7.67 1.52 -18.49
N HIS A 117 -6.86 2.36 -17.85
CA HIS A 117 -5.86 3.21 -18.50
C HIS A 117 -4.50 2.49 -18.50
N PRO A 118 -3.98 2.06 -19.67
CA PRO A 118 -2.75 1.29 -19.75
C PRO A 118 -1.52 2.02 -19.20
N THR A 119 -1.48 3.35 -19.32
CA THR A 119 -0.37 4.18 -18.83
C THR A 119 -0.18 4.03 -17.32
N ASP A 120 -1.27 4.04 -16.55
CA ASP A 120 -1.25 3.96 -15.09
C ASP A 120 -0.73 2.59 -14.65
N VAL A 121 -1.14 1.54 -15.35
CA VAL A 121 -0.65 0.18 -15.13
C VAL A 121 0.84 0.09 -15.44
N ALA A 122 1.29 0.69 -16.54
CA ALA A 122 2.70 0.72 -16.91
C ALA A 122 3.55 1.48 -15.89
N LEU A 123 3.06 2.60 -15.37
CA LEU A 123 3.73 3.36 -14.31
C LEU A 123 3.81 2.54 -13.01
N ALA A 124 2.71 1.91 -12.57
CA ALA A 124 2.71 1.08 -11.37
C ALA A 124 3.66 -0.11 -11.49
N ALA A 125 3.68 -0.78 -12.66
CA ALA A 125 4.61 -1.86 -12.95
C ALA A 125 6.07 -1.37 -12.94
N THR A 126 6.34 -0.23 -13.57
CA THR A 126 7.68 0.38 -13.59
C THR A 126 8.14 0.75 -12.18
N TYR A 127 7.26 1.33 -11.36
CA TYR A 127 7.51 1.63 -9.96
C TYR A 127 7.92 0.38 -9.19
N CYS A 128 7.16 -0.70 -9.33
CA CYS A 128 7.48 -1.97 -8.67
C CYS A 128 8.85 -2.54 -9.09
N VAL A 129 9.20 -2.41 -10.37
CA VAL A 129 10.51 -2.83 -10.89
C VAL A 129 11.65 -1.97 -10.32
N GLU A 130 11.50 -0.65 -10.29
CA GLU A 130 12.53 0.24 -9.73
C GLU A 130 12.70 0.04 -8.22
N VAL A 131 11.60 -0.16 -7.47
CA VAL A 131 11.68 -0.54 -6.05
C VAL A 131 12.40 -1.88 -5.88
N ALA A 132 12.11 -2.88 -6.73
CA ALA A 132 12.77 -4.18 -6.65
C ALA A 132 14.28 -4.08 -6.92
N LYS A 133 14.70 -3.26 -7.90
CA LYS A 133 16.13 -2.99 -8.17
C LYS A 133 16.81 -2.34 -6.98
N ALA A 134 16.27 -1.22 -6.51
CA ALA A 134 16.84 -0.47 -5.38
C ALA A 134 16.86 -1.31 -4.09
N PHE A 135 15.84 -2.13 -3.85
CA PHE A 135 15.83 -3.07 -2.73
C PHE A 135 16.91 -4.16 -2.89
N GLY A 136 17.08 -4.71 -4.10
CA GLY A 136 18.13 -5.69 -4.41
C GLY A 136 19.55 -5.14 -4.22
N GLU A 137 19.73 -3.84 -4.43
CA GLU A 137 20.98 -3.10 -4.21
C GLU A 137 21.17 -2.65 -2.75
N GLY A 138 20.15 -2.80 -1.90
CA GLY A 138 20.18 -2.35 -0.50
C GLY A 138 20.05 -0.83 -0.32
N THR A 139 19.61 -0.11 -1.36
CA THR A 139 19.44 1.36 -1.37
C THR A 139 18.00 1.79 -1.11
N CYS A 140 17.04 0.85 -1.06
CA CYS A 140 15.65 1.14 -0.75
C CYS A 140 15.28 0.74 0.68
N ARG A 141 14.89 1.72 1.49
CA ARG A 141 14.27 1.49 2.80
C ARG A 141 12.77 1.70 2.70
N PHE A 142 12.00 0.75 3.21
CA PHE A 142 10.55 0.78 3.10
C PHE A 142 9.92 1.61 4.21
N TYR A 143 10.58 1.64 5.37
CA TYR A 143 10.15 2.32 6.56
C TYR A 143 11.34 2.64 7.45
N ASN A 144 11.12 3.45 8.48
CA ASN A 144 12.11 3.69 9.52
C ASN A 144 12.15 2.52 10.51
N ALA A 145 13.19 1.70 10.43
CA ALA A 145 13.37 0.52 11.28
C ALA A 145 13.52 0.87 12.78
N GLU A 146 14.13 2.02 13.10
CA GLU A 146 14.32 2.45 14.49
C GLU A 146 12.99 2.88 15.11
N GLU A 147 12.18 3.64 14.36
CA GLU A 147 10.84 4.04 14.76
C GLU A 147 9.93 2.83 14.97
N TYR A 148 9.96 1.87 14.03
CA TYR A 148 9.21 0.62 14.16
C TYR A 148 9.63 -0.17 15.41
N ALA A 149 10.93 -0.36 15.61
CA ALA A 149 11.45 -1.08 16.77
C ALA A 149 11.01 -0.41 18.09
N HIS A 150 11.01 0.93 18.12
CA HIS A 150 10.53 1.69 19.26
C HIS A 150 9.02 1.50 19.50
N ALA A 151 8.21 1.54 18.45
CA ALA A 151 6.78 1.30 18.55
C ALA A 151 6.45 -0.11 19.09
N VAL A 152 7.16 -1.14 18.62
CA VAL A 152 7.03 -2.51 19.12
C VAL A 152 7.43 -2.61 20.60
N GLN A 153 8.46 -1.90 21.04
CA GLN A 153 8.83 -1.87 22.47
C GLN A 153 7.75 -1.24 23.34
N LEU A 154 7.08 -0.20 22.84
CA LEU A 154 6.08 0.56 23.58
C LEU A 154 4.72 -0.14 23.65
N TYR A 155 4.20 -0.66 22.53
CA TYR A 155 2.84 -1.21 22.48
C TYR A 155 2.77 -2.66 22.03
N GLY A 156 3.92 -3.31 21.83
CA GLY A 156 4.00 -4.70 21.40
C GLY A 156 3.65 -4.89 19.93
N SER A 157 3.53 -6.15 19.55
CA SER A 157 3.19 -6.56 18.19
C SER A 157 1.67 -6.54 17.96
N LEU A 158 1.26 -5.93 16.85
CA LEU A 158 -0.10 -6.03 16.32
C LEU A 158 -0.37 -7.32 15.50
N ALA A 159 0.42 -8.40 15.67
CA ALA A 159 0.23 -9.68 14.96
C ALA A 159 -1.18 -10.21 15.02
N HIS A 160 -1.78 -10.04 16.19
CA HIS A 160 -3.07 -10.59 16.55
C HIS A 160 -4.20 -10.05 15.66
N LEU A 161 -3.99 -8.91 14.98
CA LEU A 161 -4.93 -8.31 14.04
C LEU A 161 -5.04 -9.07 12.71
N ALA A 162 -4.03 -9.87 12.34
CA ALA A 162 -4.06 -10.67 11.11
C ALA A 162 -4.92 -11.94 11.23
N THR A 163 -5.69 -12.08 12.30
CA THR A 163 -6.59 -13.22 12.53
C THR A 163 -8.05 -12.81 12.26
N GLN A 164 -8.96 -13.77 12.20
CA GLN A 164 -10.40 -13.51 12.02
C GLN A 164 -11.06 -12.80 13.24
N GLY A 165 -10.29 -12.50 14.28
CA GLY A 165 -10.80 -12.13 15.60
C GLY A 165 -10.44 -13.21 16.64
N ARG A 166 -10.73 -12.90 17.91
CA ARG A 166 -10.63 -13.85 19.02
C ARG A 166 -11.97 -14.47 19.33
#